data_AF-A0A9W5Q587-F1
#
_entry.id   AF-A0A9W5Q587-F1
#
_cell.length_a   1.000
_cell.length_b   1.000
_cell.length_c   1.000
_cell.angle_alpha   90.00
_cell.angle_beta   90.00
_cell.angle_gamma   90.00
#
_symmetry.space_group_name_H-M   'P 1'
#
loop_
_entity.id
_entity.type
_entity.pdbx_description
1 polymer ?
#
loop_
_entity_poly.entity_id
_entity_poly.type
_entity_poly.pdbx_seq_one_letter_code
_entity_poly.pdbx_strand_id
1 'polypeptide(L)'
;MGEHPICKELRYIRIYLVVLVIVLLFFNGKQVVEISTNHDSIENVSTSNMTQVAENTFAIQEYNPSLGSKHTVKIFKYNPDTNQLTLMKEFSTNDTESYTYQLNKNE
;
A
#
# COMPACT_ATOMS: atom_id res chain seq x y z
N MET A 1 -37.58 -14.36 57.12
CA MET A 1 -36.36 -15.19 57.01
C MET A 1 -35.41 -14.46 56.06
N GLY A 2 -34.40 -13.75 56.60
CA GLY A 2 -33.48 -12.97 55.78
C GLY A 2 -32.48 -13.88 55.08
N GLU A 3 -32.27 -13.68 53.78
CA GLU A 3 -31.23 -14.40 53.04
C GLU A 3 -29.85 -14.11 53.66
N HIS A 4 -29.10 -15.17 53.96
CA HIS A 4 -27.78 -15.07 54.57
C HIS A 4 -26.87 -14.22 53.66
N PRO A 5 -26.14 -13.23 54.19
CA PRO A 5 -25.38 -12.26 53.38
C PRO A 5 -24.39 -12.93 52.41
N ILE A 6 -23.80 -14.05 52.82
CA ILE A 6 -22.92 -14.90 51.98
C ILE A 6 -23.63 -15.43 50.73
N CYS A 7 -24.92 -15.76 50.82
CA CYS A 7 -25.69 -16.26 49.67
C CYS A 7 -25.96 -15.16 48.64
N LYS A 8 -26.04 -13.89 49.07
CA LYS A 8 -26.18 -12.74 48.17
C LYS A 8 -24.88 -12.47 47.41
N GLU A 9 -23.76 -12.46 48.12
CA GLU A 9 -22.43 -12.27 47.52
C GLU A 9 -22.10 -13.36 46.50
N LEU A 10 -22.38 -14.63 46.82
CA LEU A 10 -22.19 -15.75 45.90
C LEU A 10 -23.03 -15.61 44.62
N ARG A 11 -24.23 -15.06 44.72
CA ARG A 11 -25.10 -14.80 43.56
C ARG A 11 -24.52 -13.70 42.67
N TYR A 12 -24.00 -12.62 43.28
CA TYR A 12 -23.34 -11.55 42.53
C TYR A 12 -22.06 -12.03 41.83
N ILE A 13 -21.21 -12.79 42.53
CA ILE A 13 -19.99 -13.37 41.95
C ILE A 13 -20.33 -14.25 40.73
N ARG A 14 -21.35 -15.11 40.84
CA ARG A 14 -21.80 -15.94 39.71
C ARG A 14 -22.25 -15.10 38.51
N ILE A 15 -23.00 -14.03 38.74
CA ILE A 15 -23.48 -13.15 37.66
C ILE A 15 -22.29 -12.45 36.99
N TYR A 16 -21.36 -11.91 37.77
CA TYR A 16 -20.16 -11.25 37.25
C TYR A 16 -19.30 -12.19 36.40
N LEU A 17 -19.11 -13.43 36.83
CA LEU A 17 -18.36 -14.43 36.06
C LEU A 17 -19.05 -14.76 34.73
N VAL A 18 -20.37 -14.88 34.71
CA VAL A 18 -21.12 -15.12 33.47
C VAL A 18 -20.98 -13.95 32.50
N VAL A 19 -21.12 -12.70 32.99
CA VAL A 19 -20.96 -11.50 32.16
C VAL A 19 -19.52 -11.39 31.63
N LEU A 20 -18.52 -11.68 32.46
CA LEU A 20 -17.11 -11.67 32.04
C LEU A 20 -16.84 -12.67 30.91
N VAL A 21 -17.34 -13.90 31.03
CA VAL A 21 -17.20 -14.94 29.99
C VAL A 21 -17.85 -14.48 28.68
N ILE A 22 -19.06 -13.92 28.76
CA ILE A 22 -19.77 -13.37 27.59
C ILE A 22 -18.91 -12.30 26.91
N VAL A 23 -18.40 -11.32 27.66
CA VAL A 23 -17.54 -10.25 27.12
C VAL A 23 -16.29 -10.84 26.45
N LEU A 24 -15.61 -11.79 27.09
CA LEU A 24 -14.41 -12.43 26.53
C LEU A 24 -14.69 -13.25 25.25
N LEU A 25 -15.87 -13.86 25.13
CA LEU A 25 -16.30 -14.57 23.92
C LEU A 25 -16.50 -13.58 22.76
N PHE A 26 -17.09 -12.42 23.01
CA PHE A 26 -17.32 -11.39 21.99
C PHE A 26 -16.04 -10.58 21.65
N PHE A 27 -15.11 -10.42 22.60
CA PHE A 27 -13.83 -9.75 22.36
C PHE A 27 -12.87 -10.56 21.46
N ASN A 28 -13.04 -11.88 21.37
CA ASN A 28 -12.30 -12.74 20.44
C ASN A 28 -12.87 -12.74 19.02
N GLY A 29 -13.79 -11.84 18.70
CA GLY A 29 -14.14 -11.53 17.32
C GLY A 29 -12.89 -11.01 16.63
N LYS A 30 -12.15 -11.92 15.97
CA LYS A 30 -10.96 -11.64 15.18
C LYS A 30 -11.15 -10.30 14.50
N GLN A 31 -10.39 -9.30 14.93
CA GLN A 31 -10.09 -8.17 14.07
C GLN A 31 -9.28 -8.78 12.95
N VAL A 32 -9.99 -9.19 11.89
CA VAL A 32 -9.37 -9.49 10.61
C VAL A 32 -8.88 -8.12 10.18
N VAL A 33 -7.66 -7.77 10.60
CA VAL A 33 -6.89 -6.78 9.88
C VAL A 33 -6.83 -7.38 8.48
N GLU A 34 -7.65 -6.83 7.58
CA GLU A 34 -7.45 -7.01 6.15
C GLU A 34 -6.07 -6.43 5.85
N ILE A 35 -5.05 -7.26 6.06
CA ILE A 35 -3.86 -7.16 5.27
C ILE A 35 -4.35 -7.40 3.85
N SER A 36 -4.50 -6.31 3.09
CA SER A 36 -4.49 -6.32 1.63
C SER A 36 -3.16 -6.94 1.23
N THR A 37 -3.10 -8.26 1.26
CA THR A 37 -2.19 -9.00 0.43
C THR A 37 -2.87 -8.96 -0.93
N ASN A 38 -2.50 -7.98 -1.75
CA ASN A 38 -2.82 -7.93 -3.19
C ASN A 38 -2.13 -9.09 -3.93
N HIS A 39 -2.25 -10.29 -3.36
CA HIS A 39 -1.80 -11.54 -3.92
C HIS A 39 -3.03 -12.33 -4.39
N ASP A 40 -4.00 -11.62 -4.97
CA ASP A 40 -4.58 -12.16 -6.18
C ASP A 40 -3.42 -12.38 -7.15
N SER A 41 -3.49 -13.46 -7.92
CA SER A 41 -2.54 -13.79 -8.96
C SER A 41 -2.52 -12.68 -10.02
N ILE A 42 -1.85 -11.58 -9.71
CA ILE A 42 -1.51 -10.52 -10.62
C ILE A 42 -0.57 -11.21 -11.61
N GLU A 43 -1.10 -11.47 -12.81
CA GLU A 43 -0.31 -11.72 -14.03
C GLU A 43 1.00 -10.97 -13.86
N ASN A 44 2.14 -11.65 -13.88
CA ASN A 44 3.48 -11.10 -13.67
C ASN A 44 3.57 -9.64 -14.20
N VAL A 45 3.15 -8.65 -13.40
CA VAL A 45 2.99 -7.28 -13.88
C VAL A 45 4.43 -6.85 -13.91
N SER A 46 4.96 -6.81 -15.13
CA SER A 46 6.33 -6.42 -15.42
C SER A 46 6.61 -5.20 -14.57
N THR A 47 7.43 -5.42 -13.54
CA THR A 47 7.60 -4.48 -12.45
C THR A 47 8.27 -3.28 -13.09
N SER A 48 7.53 -2.18 -13.17
CA SER A 48 8.05 -0.96 -13.79
C SER A 48 9.27 -0.51 -13.00
N ASN A 49 10.47 -0.68 -13.57
CA ASN A 49 11.71 -0.33 -12.90
C ASN A 49 11.82 1.20 -12.82
N MET A 50 11.90 1.73 -11.60
CA MET A 50 12.16 3.15 -11.34
C MET A 50 13.63 3.34 -11.01
N THR A 51 14.25 4.37 -11.58
CA THR A 51 15.63 4.76 -11.29
C THR A 51 15.74 6.26 -11.17
N GLN A 52 16.46 6.74 -10.15
CA GLN A 52 16.78 8.16 -10.05
C GLN A 52 17.90 8.50 -11.02
N VAL A 53 17.69 9.52 -11.86
CA VAL A 53 18.64 9.95 -12.91
C VAL A 53 19.30 11.29 -12.60
N ALA A 54 18.71 12.10 -11.72
CA ALA A 54 19.30 13.32 -11.17
C ALA A 54 18.59 13.72 -9.86
N GLU A 55 18.95 14.88 -9.31
CA GLU A 55 18.26 15.46 -8.17
C GLU A 55 16.76 15.61 -8.48
N ASN A 56 15.94 15.07 -7.57
CA ASN A 56 14.48 15.03 -7.66
C ASN A 56 13.92 14.56 -9.02
N THR A 57 14.68 13.79 -9.78
CA THR A 57 14.30 13.39 -11.15
C THR A 57 14.39 11.88 -11.32
N PHE A 58 13.31 11.26 -11.78
CA PHE A 58 13.11 9.81 -11.79
C PHE A 58 12.74 9.34 -13.19
N ALA A 59 13.35 8.26 -13.65
CA ALA A 59 12.97 7.54 -14.85
C ALA A 59 12.18 6.29 -14.47
N ILE A 60 11.11 6.04 -15.19
CA ILE A 60 10.22 4.89 -15.01
C ILE A 60 10.12 4.17 -16.34
N GLN A 61 10.44 2.88 -16.37
CA GLN A 61 10.24 2.03 -17.54
C GLN A 61 8.96 1.22 -17.39
N GLU A 62 7.95 1.56 -18.18
CA GLU A 62 6.65 0.89 -18.20
C GLU A 62 6.60 -0.12 -19.34
N TYR A 63 6.14 -1.34 -19.04
CA TYR A 63 5.89 -2.37 -20.04
C TYR A 63 4.40 -2.39 -20.40
N ASN A 64 4.08 -2.21 -21.68
CA ASN A 64 2.70 -2.28 -22.15
C ASN A 64 2.49 -3.53 -23.02
N PRO A 65 1.85 -4.60 -22.49
CA PRO A 65 1.59 -5.82 -23.25
C PRO A 65 0.63 -5.60 -24.43
N SER A 66 -0.31 -4.64 -24.32
CA SER A 66 -1.31 -4.35 -25.35
C SER A 66 -0.73 -3.67 -26.60
N LEU A 67 0.44 -3.04 -26.49
CA LEU A 67 1.13 -2.38 -27.60
C LEU A 67 2.18 -3.27 -28.30
N GLY A 68 2.21 -4.57 -27.99
CA GLY A 68 3.18 -5.51 -28.59
C GLY A 68 4.52 -5.48 -27.89
N SER A 69 4.50 -5.54 -26.55
CA SER A 69 5.70 -5.61 -25.72
C SER A 69 6.63 -4.41 -25.85
N LYS A 70 6.08 -3.21 -26.06
CA LYS A 70 6.88 -1.98 -26.08
C LYS A 70 7.19 -1.59 -24.66
N HIS A 71 8.45 -1.33 -24.36
CA HIS A 71 8.78 -0.59 -23.15
C HIS A 71 8.73 0.91 -23.49
N THR A 72 8.13 1.69 -22.60
CA THR A 72 8.14 3.14 -22.66
C THR A 72 8.91 3.63 -21.46
N VAL A 73 9.84 4.55 -21.66
CA VAL A 73 10.54 5.23 -20.57
C VAL A 73 9.96 6.62 -20.41
N LYS A 74 9.57 6.95 -19.18
CA LYS A 74 9.04 8.25 -18.78
C LYS A 74 9.97 8.88 -17.76
N ILE A 75 10.31 10.15 -17.92
CA ILE A 75 11.13 10.93 -16.98
C ILE A 75 10.23 11.93 -16.26
N PHE A 76 10.28 11.92 -14.93
CA PHE A 76 9.52 12.81 -14.06
C PHE A 76 10.45 13.66 -13.21
N LYS A 77 10.07 14.91 -12.94
CA LYS A 77 10.73 15.78 -11.96
C LYS A 77 9.77 16.10 -10.82
N TYR A 78 10.23 15.91 -9.60
CA TYR A 78 9.51 16.18 -8.37
C TYR A 78 9.87 17.57 -7.85
N ASN A 79 8.87 18.42 -7.64
CA ASN A 79 9.04 19.69 -6.96
C ASN A 79 8.65 19.52 -5.48
N PRO A 80 9.61 19.62 -4.53
CA PRO A 80 9.33 19.48 -3.10
C PRO A 80 8.51 20.65 -2.54
N ASP A 81 8.61 21.85 -3.12
CA ASP A 81 7.92 23.04 -2.63
C ASP A 81 6.41 22.96 -2.89
N THR A 82 6.02 22.36 -4.02
CA THR A 82 4.62 22.18 -4.41
C THR A 82 4.11 20.75 -4.18
N ASN A 83 4.99 19.82 -3.79
CA ASN A 83 4.72 18.38 -3.68
C ASN A 83 4.10 17.80 -4.96
N GLN A 84 4.62 18.17 -6.13
CA GLN A 84 4.09 17.75 -7.44
C GLN A 84 5.15 17.03 -8.28
N LEU A 85 4.72 16.02 -9.02
CA LEU A 85 5.50 15.35 -10.07
C LEU A 85 5.07 15.88 -11.44
N THR A 86 6.04 16.26 -12.27
CA THR A 86 5.81 16.71 -13.65
C THR A 86 6.48 15.76 -14.62
N LEU A 87 5.75 15.29 -15.63
CA LEU A 87 6.30 14.51 -16.74
C LEU A 87 7.17 15.44 -17.61
N MET A 88 8.47 15.15 -17.68
CA MET A 88 9.42 15.91 -18.50
C MET A 88 9.56 15.34 -19.90
N LYS A 89 9.54 14.01 -20.03
CA LYS A 89 9.75 13.33 -21.31
C LYS A 89 9.17 11.92 -21.30
N GLU A 90 8.73 11.47 -22.46
CA GLU A 90 8.31 10.10 -22.73
C GLU A 90 8.94 9.63 -24.05
N PHE A 91 9.44 8.40 -24.09
CA PHE A 91 10.03 7.78 -25.28
C PHE A 91 9.83 6.26 -25.29
N SER A 92 9.69 5.68 -26.48
CA SER A 92 9.56 4.24 -26.69
C SER A 92 10.95 3.61 -26.82
N THR A 93 11.18 2.46 -26.19
CA THR A 93 12.46 1.72 -26.30
C THR A 93 12.57 0.92 -27.59
N ASN A 94 11.49 0.81 -28.36
CA ASN A 94 11.50 0.10 -29.64
C ASN A 94 12.11 0.91 -30.77
N ASP A 95 12.34 2.19 -30.53
CA ASP A 95 13.04 3.05 -31.46
C ASP A 95 14.54 2.72 -31.34
N THR A 96 15.14 2.21 -32.42
CA THR A 96 16.56 1.77 -32.51
C THR A 96 17.57 2.90 -32.29
N GLU A 97 17.09 4.11 -32.00
CA GLU A 97 17.89 5.31 -31.83
C GLU A 97 18.35 5.44 -30.37
N SER A 98 19.64 5.69 -30.17
CA SER A 98 20.18 6.00 -28.85
C SER A 98 19.68 7.37 -28.40
N TYR A 99 18.73 7.42 -27.48
CA TYR A 99 18.25 8.67 -26.91
C TYR A 99 19.17 9.14 -25.77
N THR A 100 19.87 10.25 -26.01
CA THR A 100 20.61 10.97 -24.96
C THR A 100 19.76 12.12 -24.45
N TYR A 101 19.22 12.01 -23.23
CA TYR A 101 18.55 13.12 -22.56
C TYR A 101 19.54 13.88 -21.67
N GLN A 102 19.81 15.14 -22.01
CA GLN A 102 20.63 16.02 -21.18
C GLN A 102 19.76 16.63 -20.08
N LEU A 103 20.01 16.23 -18.84
CA LEU A 103 19.30 16.73 -17.65
C LEU A 103 19.59 18.21 -17.33
N ASN A 104 20.54 18.83 -18.03
CA ASN A 104 20.87 20.24 -17.91
C ASN A 104 20.42 21.04 -19.12
N LYS A 105 19.33 21.79 -18.96
CA LYS A 105 19.32 23.19 -19.38
C LYS A 105 19.05 24.01 -18.14
N ASN A 106 20.09 24.68 -17.66
CA ASN A 106 19.90 25.85 -16.83
C ASN A 106 19.20 26.88 -17.70
N GLU A 107 17.92 27.09 -17.46
CA GLU A 107 17.21 28.38 -17.33
C GLU A 107 15.70 28.15 -17.22
#